data_AF-A0A9E7HKG0-F1
#
_entry.id   AF-A0A9E7HKG0-F1
#
_cell.length_a   1.000
_cell.length_b   1.000
_cell.length_c   1.000
_cell.angle_alpha   90.00
_cell.angle_beta   90.00
_cell.angle_gamma   90.00
#
_symmetry.space_group_name_H-M   'P 1'
#
loop_
_entity.id
_entity.type
_entity.pdbx_description
1 polymer ?
#
loop_
_entity_poly.entity_id
_entity_poly.type
_entity_poly.pdbx_seq_one_letter_code
_entity_poly.pdbx_strand_id
1 'polypeptide(L)'
;MPAYSTGDFLCNACGQNGAAFCFHCARCQFDLHLPCAGLPEKLSHPSHRHPVTLVHQDPTSGRGYLCDLCGGAFDASSQWLYICRACDFGGHLGCFMSATKPAEQVTAAQRQIDPAAATLSGMQQKLVAQIFMADTMAQTGWNAVALT
;
A
#
# COMPACT_ATOMS: atom_id res chain seq x y z
N MET A 1 10.97 3.45 12.54
CA MET A 1 10.87 4.74 13.26
C MET A 1 10.01 5.65 12.40
N PRO A 2 8.99 6.32 12.95
CA PRO A 2 8.20 7.30 12.20
C PRO A 2 9.08 8.44 11.69
N ALA A 3 8.70 9.08 10.59
CA ALA A 3 9.41 10.25 10.06
C ALA A 3 9.32 11.46 11.01
N TYR A 4 8.19 11.58 11.73
CA TYR A 4 7.89 12.69 12.63
C TYR A 4 7.63 12.18 14.06
N SER A 5 8.02 12.97 15.07
CA SER A 5 7.83 12.64 16.48
C SER A 5 6.36 12.63 16.92
N THR A 6 5.51 13.43 16.27
CA THR A 6 4.06 13.44 16.45
C THR A 6 3.37 12.27 15.78
N GLY A 7 4.03 11.63 14.80
CA GLY A 7 3.45 10.56 13.99
C GLY A 7 2.51 11.04 12.87
N ASP A 8 2.12 12.32 12.88
CA ASP A 8 1.22 12.90 11.88
C ASP A 8 2.01 13.60 10.76
N PHE A 9 1.47 13.55 9.54
CA PHE A 9 2.03 14.22 8.37
C PHE A 9 0.94 14.64 7.39
N LEU A 10 1.24 15.59 6.51
CA LEU A 10 0.37 15.97 5.39
C LEU A 10 0.84 15.27 4.12
N CYS A 11 -0.02 14.47 3.49
CA CYS A 11 0.34 13.80 2.25
C CYS A 11 0.35 14.79 1.08
N ASN A 12 1.50 14.91 0.41
CA ASN A 12 1.64 15.82 -0.71
C ASN A 12 0.78 15.41 -1.93
N ALA A 13 0.41 14.13 -2.08
CA ALA A 13 -0.42 13.71 -3.21
C ALA A 13 -1.88 14.14 -3.05
N CYS A 14 -2.52 13.73 -1.94
CA CYS A 14 -3.96 13.91 -1.74
C CYS A 14 -4.34 15.08 -0.83
N GLY A 15 -3.36 15.77 -0.23
CA GLY A 15 -3.59 16.88 0.68
C GLY A 15 -4.26 16.50 2.01
N GLN A 16 -4.36 15.21 2.34
CA GLN A 16 -4.98 14.73 3.57
C GLN A 16 -3.93 14.34 4.62
N ASN A 17 -4.30 14.47 5.89
CA ASN A 17 -3.45 14.03 6.99
C ASN A 17 -3.26 12.50 6.97
N GLY A 18 -2.06 12.05 7.29
CA GLY A 18 -1.74 10.65 7.56
C GLY A 18 -1.14 10.51 8.95
N ALA A 19 -1.16 9.28 9.46
CA ALA A 19 -0.58 8.91 10.74
C ALA A 19 0.37 7.72 10.59
N ALA A 20 1.32 7.61 11.50
CA ALA A 20 2.32 6.55 11.62
C ALA A 20 3.34 6.48 10.47
N PHE A 21 3.07 5.67 9.43
CA PHE A 21 4.04 5.36 8.38
C PHE A 21 3.73 6.13 7.09
N CYS A 22 4.78 6.74 6.51
CA CYS A 22 4.75 7.42 5.23
C CYS A 22 5.97 7.04 4.40
N PHE A 23 5.90 7.31 3.09
CA PHE A 23 7.11 7.49 2.29
C PHE A 23 7.60 8.92 2.48
N HIS A 24 8.73 9.08 3.17
CA HIS A 24 9.32 10.36 3.47
C HIS A 24 10.62 10.57 2.68
N CYS A 25 10.72 11.70 1.99
CA CYS A 25 11.98 12.19 1.43
C CYS A 25 12.49 13.37 2.26
N ALA A 26 13.50 13.13 3.10
CA ALA A 26 14.09 14.16 3.96
C ALA A 26 14.71 15.33 3.19
N ARG A 27 15.20 15.10 1.97
CA ARG A 27 15.77 16.17 1.13
C ARG A 27 14.69 17.09 0.58
N CYS A 28 13.59 16.52 0.12
CA CYS A 28 12.52 17.28 -0.53
C CYS A 28 11.45 17.76 0.45
N GLN A 29 11.48 17.28 1.70
CA GLN A 29 10.39 17.47 2.68
C GLN A 29 9.04 17.06 2.07
N PHE A 30 9.04 15.85 1.51
CA PHE A 30 7.93 15.31 0.74
C PHE A 30 7.46 14.00 1.36
N ASP A 31 6.17 13.94 1.68
CA ASP A 31 5.52 12.84 2.36
C ASP A 31 4.35 12.30 1.55
N LEU A 32 4.28 10.98 1.44
CA LEU A 32 3.13 10.29 0.85
C LEU A 32 2.57 9.26 1.81
N HIS A 33 1.23 9.13 1.83
CA HIS A 33 0.63 7.89 2.31
C HIS A 33 1.14 6.72 1.48
N LEU A 34 1.29 5.54 2.10
CA LEU A 34 1.66 4.32 1.38
C LEU A 34 0.76 4.04 0.16
N PRO A 35 -0.58 4.15 0.25
CA PRO A 35 -1.47 4.01 -0.91
C PRO A 35 -1.25 5.09 -1.98
N CYS A 36 -0.94 6.32 -1.59
CA CYS A 36 -0.70 7.40 -2.55
C CYS A 36 0.58 7.18 -3.35
N ALA A 37 1.62 6.59 -2.74
CA ALA A 37 2.84 6.23 -3.45
C ALA A 37 2.65 5.06 -4.44
N GLY A 38 1.61 4.24 -4.23
CA GLY A 38 1.29 3.09 -5.09
C GLY A 38 0.26 3.38 -6.19
N LEU A 39 -0.12 4.64 -6.40
CA LEU A 39 -1.11 5.00 -7.41
C LEU A 39 -0.60 4.66 -8.82
N PRO A 40 -1.46 4.09 -9.68
CA PRO A 40 -1.06 3.80 -11.05
C PRO A 40 -0.88 5.09 -11.86
N GLU A 41 0.11 5.12 -12.74
CA GLU A 41 0.31 6.27 -13.64
C GLU A 41 -0.90 6.50 -14.56
N LYS A 42 -1.59 5.42 -14.95
CA LYS A 42 -2.80 5.47 -15.78
C LYS A 42 -3.96 4.77 -15.09
N LEU A 43 -5.11 5.42 -15.03
CA LEU A 43 -6.32 4.92 -14.41
C LEU A 43 -7.46 4.91 -15.43
N SER A 44 -8.13 3.77 -15.59
CA SER A 44 -9.40 3.69 -16.30
C SER A 44 -10.53 3.86 -15.30
N HIS A 45 -11.46 4.79 -15.55
CA HIS A 45 -12.53 5.11 -14.61
C HIS A 45 -13.90 5.18 -15.33
N PRO A 46 -15.01 4.63 -14.79
CA PRO A 46 -16.29 4.58 -15.49
C PRO A 46 -16.89 5.94 -15.89
N SER A 47 -16.49 7.01 -15.21
CA SER A 47 -16.93 8.38 -15.54
C SER A 47 -16.33 8.91 -16.85
N HIS A 48 -15.30 8.27 -17.40
CA HIS A 48 -14.60 8.76 -18.57
C HIS A 48 -14.06 7.63 -19.45
N ARG A 49 -14.29 7.73 -20.77
CA ARG A 49 -13.97 6.66 -21.72
C ARG A 49 -12.47 6.40 -21.89
N HIS A 50 -11.64 7.43 -21.79
CA HIS A 50 -10.19 7.29 -21.95
C HIS A 50 -9.50 7.07 -20.61
N PRO A 51 -8.39 6.32 -20.57
CA PRO A 51 -7.53 6.30 -19.39
C PRO A 51 -7.06 7.72 -19.06
N VAL A 52 -7.23 8.11 -17.80
CA VAL A 52 -6.66 9.34 -17.25
C VAL A 52 -5.24 9.07 -16.75
N THR A 53 -4.38 10.08 -16.79
CA THR A 53 -2.97 10.01 -16.38
C THR A 53 -2.76 10.80 -15.10
N LEU A 54 -2.03 10.22 -14.16
CA LEU A 54 -1.63 10.87 -12.91
C LEU A 54 -0.64 12.00 -13.22
N VAL A 55 -0.89 13.18 -12.69
CA VAL A 55 0.01 14.33 -12.76
C VAL A 55 0.30 14.82 -11.35
N HIS A 56 1.57 15.15 -11.09
CA HIS A 56 2.06 15.46 -9.73
C HIS A 56 2.11 16.96 -9.42
N GLN A 57 1.66 17.80 -10.34
CA GLN A 57 1.62 19.26 -10.24
C GLN A 57 0.37 19.74 -10.97
N ASP A 58 -0.14 20.91 -10.56
CA ASP A 58 -1.23 21.60 -11.24
C ASP A 58 -0.90 21.75 -12.74
N PRO A 59 -1.60 21.04 -13.64
CA PRO A 59 -1.34 21.11 -15.07
C PRO A 59 -1.80 22.44 -15.67
N THR A 60 -2.48 23.29 -14.90
CA THR A 60 -3.25 24.42 -15.41
C THR A 60 -2.58 25.77 -15.20
N SER A 61 -1.44 25.83 -14.49
CA SER A 61 -0.67 27.06 -14.26
C SER A 61 -1.56 28.22 -13.77
N GLY A 62 -2.53 27.94 -12.90
CA GLY A 62 -3.45 28.95 -12.37
C GLY A 62 -4.64 29.32 -13.26
N ARG A 63 -4.94 28.57 -14.35
CA ARG A 63 -6.26 28.66 -14.98
C ARG A 63 -7.26 27.94 -14.11
N GLY A 64 -8.26 28.64 -13.59
CA GLY A 64 -9.32 28.07 -12.77
C GLY A 64 -9.97 26.87 -13.46
N TYR A 65 -9.62 25.68 -12.99
CA TYR A 65 -10.10 24.41 -13.51
C TYR A 65 -11.00 23.79 -12.45
N LEU A 66 -12.09 23.16 -12.89
CA LEU A 66 -13.02 22.46 -12.01
C LEU A 66 -12.84 20.97 -12.17
N CYS A 67 -13.04 20.23 -11.10
CA CYS A 67 -13.08 18.78 -11.13
C CYS A 67 -14.35 18.32 -11.84
N ASP A 68 -14.22 17.55 -12.91
CA ASP A 68 -15.37 17.04 -13.68
C ASP A 68 -16.24 16.04 -12.91
N LEU A 69 -15.73 15.51 -11.78
CA LEU A 69 -16.45 14.54 -10.96
C LEU A 69 -17.32 15.21 -9.88
N CYS A 70 -16.85 16.30 -9.28
CA CYS A 70 -17.55 16.95 -8.17
C CYS A 70 -17.93 18.42 -8.44
N GLY A 71 -17.45 19.01 -9.54
CA GLY A 71 -17.63 20.43 -9.88
C GLY A 71 -16.83 21.40 -9.02
N GLY A 72 -16.08 20.91 -8.01
CA GLY A 72 -15.27 21.73 -7.12
C GLY A 72 -13.98 22.22 -7.77
N ALA A 73 -13.50 23.39 -7.36
CA ALA A 73 -12.20 23.91 -7.78
C ALA A 73 -11.06 23.03 -7.24
N PHE A 74 -9.94 23.00 -7.96
CA PHE A 74 -8.70 22.46 -7.42
C PHE A 74 -8.14 23.42 -6.37
N ASP A 75 -8.04 22.95 -5.13
CA ASP A 75 -7.36 23.68 -4.08
C ASP A 75 -5.84 23.55 -4.23
N ALA A 76 -5.12 24.51 -3.66
CA ALA A 76 -3.65 24.47 -3.63
C ALA A 76 -3.11 23.32 -2.77
N SER A 77 -3.96 22.60 -2.02
CA SER A 77 -3.56 21.49 -1.15
C SER A 77 -3.46 20.15 -1.87
N SER A 78 -4.21 19.93 -2.94
CA SER A 78 -4.15 18.70 -3.74
C SER A 78 -3.10 18.84 -4.85
N GLN A 79 -1.88 18.32 -4.64
CA GLN A 79 -0.84 18.47 -5.65
C GLN A 79 -1.00 17.47 -6.80
N TRP A 80 -1.68 16.35 -6.59
CA TRP A 80 -1.81 15.28 -7.59
C TRP A 80 -3.23 15.16 -8.13
N LEU A 81 -3.35 15.06 -9.45
CA LEU A 81 -4.61 14.99 -10.17
C LEU A 81 -4.57 13.85 -11.19
N TYR A 82 -5.73 13.36 -11.60
CA TYR A 82 -5.84 12.54 -12.80
C TYR A 82 -6.46 13.34 -13.93
N ILE A 83 -5.82 13.35 -15.09
CA ILE A 83 -6.27 14.10 -16.26
C ILE A 83 -6.25 13.28 -17.55
N CYS A 84 -7.17 13.55 -18.46
CA CYS A 84 -7.13 13.15 -19.86
C CYS A 84 -6.95 14.41 -20.71
N ARG A 85 -5.72 14.66 -21.17
CA ARG A 85 -5.39 15.83 -22.01
C ARG A 85 -6.14 15.84 -23.35
N ALA A 86 -6.54 14.68 -23.87
CA ALA A 86 -7.28 14.59 -25.13
C ALA A 86 -8.73 15.10 -25.02
N CYS A 87 -9.29 15.10 -23.80
CA CYS A 87 -10.68 15.48 -23.56
C CYS A 87 -10.83 16.66 -22.60
N ASP A 88 -9.71 17.24 -22.16
CA ASP A 88 -9.69 18.28 -21.13
C ASP A 88 -10.35 17.83 -19.80
N PHE A 89 -10.50 16.52 -19.60
CA PHE A 89 -11.18 15.92 -18.46
C PHE A 89 -10.20 15.74 -17.29
N GLY A 90 -10.54 16.20 -16.10
CA GLY A 90 -9.69 16.12 -14.92
C GLY A 90 -10.46 16.12 -13.61
N GLY A 91 -9.85 15.58 -12.57
CA GLY A 91 -10.49 15.55 -11.26
C GLY A 91 -9.51 15.33 -10.12
N HIS A 92 -9.98 15.64 -8.91
CA HIS A 92 -9.19 15.46 -7.69
C HIS A 92 -8.82 13.99 -7.55
N LEU A 93 -7.63 13.72 -7.02
CA LEU A 93 -7.21 12.37 -6.69
C LEU A 93 -8.27 11.65 -5.84
N GLY A 94 -8.80 12.32 -4.82
CA GLY A 94 -9.87 11.79 -3.97
C GLY A 94 -11.13 11.38 -4.76
N CYS A 95 -11.58 12.17 -5.73
CA CYS A 95 -12.79 11.88 -6.50
C CYS A 95 -12.68 10.60 -7.34
N PHE A 96 -11.50 10.27 -7.86
CA PHE A 96 -11.28 9.00 -8.57
C PHE A 96 -11.13 7.82 -7.62
N MET A 97 -10.53 8.02 -6.45
CA MET A 97 -10.29 6.96 -5.47
C MET A 97 -11.54 6.63 -4.64
N SER A 98 -12.46 7.58 -4.46
CA SER A 98 -13.73 7.34 -3.74
C SER A 98 -14.70 6.42 -4.47
N ALA A 99 -14.47 6.13 -5.76
CA ALA A 99 -15.27 5.19 -6.54
C ALA A 99 -14.82 3.71 -6.38
N THR A 100 -13.63 3.47 -5.83
CA THR A 100 -13.16 2.11 -5.54
C THR A 100 -13.54 1.74 -4.12
N LYS A 101 -14.53 0.86 -3.96
CA LYS A 101 -14.75 0.17 -2.68
C LYS A 101 -13.42 -0.52 -2.28
N PRO A 102 -13.04 -0.58 -0.98
CA PRO A 102 -11.77 -1.18 -0.53
C PRO A 102 -11.57 -2.68 -0.79
N ALA A 103 -12.29 -3.31 -1.73
CA ALA A 103 -12.34 -4.77 -1.86
C ALA A 103 -11.92 -5.33 -3.22
N GLU A 104 -11.53 -4.50 -4.20
CA GLU A 104 -11.19 -4.98 -5.56
C GLU A 104 -9.79 -4.57 -6.00
N GLN A 105 -8.84 -4.55 -5.05
CA GLN A 105 -7.41 -4.40 -5.31
C GLN A 105 -6.58 -5.39 -4.48
N VAL A 106 -7.07 -6.61 -4.34
CA VAL A 106 -6.26 -7.79 -4.03
C VAL A 106 -6.92 -8.96 -4.78
N THR A 107 -6.11 -9.87 -5.33
CA THR A 107 -6.50 -11.16 -5.96
C THR A 107 -6.65 -11.21 -7.50
N ALA A 108 -5.58 -10.89 -8.23
CA ALA A 108 -5.22 -11.63 -9.45
C ALA A 108 -4.05 -12.62 -9.23
N ALA A 109 -3.66 -12.84 -7.97
CA ALA A 109 -2.68 -13.84 -7.56
C ALA A 109 -2.95 -14.32 -6.12
N GLN A 110 -4.12 -14.90 -5.85
CA GLN A 110 -4.28 -15.79 -4.70
C GLN A 110 -5.15 -16.97 -5.14
N ARG A 111 -4.49 -18.05 -5.55
CA ARG A 111 -5.17 -19.34 -5.73
C ARG A 111 -5.52 -19.86 -4.33
N GLN A 112 -6.82 -19.95 -4.10
CA GLN A 112 -7.58 -20.79 -3.17
C GLN A 112 -6.75 -21.67 -2.21
N ILE A 113 -6.91 -21.43 -0.91
CA ILE A 113 -6.71 -22.46 0.12
C ILE A 113 -8.08 -22.68 0.76
N ASP A 114 -8.79 -23.71 0.30
CA ASP A 114 -10.01 -24.17 0.93
C ASP A 114 -9.65 -24.97 2.20
N PRO A 115 -10.21 -24.66 3.39
CA PRO A 115 -9.81 -25.28 4.65
C PRO A 115 -10.40 -26.68 4.91
N ALA A 116 -10.83 -27.41 3.87
CA ALA A 116 -11.60 -28.65 4.03
C ALA A 116 -10.87 -29.95 3.64
N ALA A 117 -9.55 -29.94 3.45
CA ALA A 117 -8.78 -31.15 3.11
C ALA A 117 -7.68 -31.47 4.14
N ALA A 118 -8.09 -31.66 5.40
CA ALA A 118 -7.25 -32.31 6.39
C ALA A 118 -7.23 -33.83 6.14
N THR A 119 -6.28 -34.31 5.32
CA THR A 119 -5.86 -35.73 5.33
C THR A 119 -4.36 -35.79 5.06
N LEU A 120 -3.55 -35.86 6.12
CA LEU A 120 -2.12 -36.14 5.99
C LEU A 120 -1.92 -37.60 5.56
N SER A 121 -1.33 -37.81 4.38
CA SER A 121 -0.83 -39.11 3.95
C SER A 121 0.34 -39.55 4.84
N GLY A 122 0.34 -40.82 5.25
CA GLY A 122 1.18 -41.40 6.31
C GLY A 122 2.70 -41.35 6.12
N MET A 123 3.22 -40.76 5.04
CA MET A 123 4.66 -40.56 4.86
C MET A 123 5.20 -39.34 5.61
N GLN A 124 4.35 -38.38 5.99
CA GLN A 124 4.80 -37.16 6.70
C GLN A 124 4.92 -37.33 8.22
N GLN A 125 4.37 -38.39 8.83
CA GLN A 125 4.48 -38.61 10.28
C GLN A 125 5.85 -39.13 10.73
N LYS A 126 6.62 -39.79 9.86
CA LYS A 126 7.96 -40.30 10.23
C LYS A 126 9.01 -39.19 10.41
N LEU A 127 8.86 -38.05 9.75
CA LEU A 127 9.83 -36.96 9.84
C LEU A 127 9.65 -36.13 11.12
N VAL A 128 8.41 -35.96 11.58
CA VAL A 128 8.12 -35.19 12.82
C VAL A 128 8.55 -35.96 14.08
N ALA A 129 8.47 -37.29 14.06
CA ALA A 129 8.89 -38.14 15.19
C ALA A 129 10.41 -38.21 15.37
N GLN A 130 11.21 -37.99 14.32
CA GLN A 130 12.68 -38.00 14.42
C GLN A 130 13.25 -36.66 14.91
N ILE A 131 12.52 -35.56 14.73
CA ILE A 131 12.94 -34.24 15.21
C ILE A 131 12.75 -34.15 16.74
N PHE A 132 11.76 -34.83 17.32
CA PHE A 132 11.47 -34.78 18.76
C PHE A 132 12.39 -35.59 19.68
N MET A 133 13.33 -36.40 19.16
CA MET A 133 14.31 -37.12 20.00
C MET A 133 15.67 -36.42 20.11
N ALA A 134 15.92 -35.38 19.30
CA ALA A 134 17.18 -34.64 19.34
C ALA A 134 17.23 -33.57 20.44
N ASP A 135 16.07 -33.07 20.91
CA ASP A 135 16.02 -31.97 21.88
C ASP A 135 16.04 -32.41 23.36
N THR A 136 15.74 -33.68 23.67
CA THR A 136 15.73 -34.17 25.07
C THR A 136 17.12 -34.52 25.61
N MET A 137 18.16 -34.56 24.77
CA MET A 137 19.54 -34.86 25.18
C MET A 137 20.35 -33.58 25.48
N ALA A 138 19.80 -32.39 25.21
CA ALA A 138 20.49 -31.11 25.38
C ALA A 138 20.10 -30.34 26.66
N GLN A 139 19.14 -30.82 27.46
CA GLN A 139 18.61 -30.10 28.63
C GLN A 139 18.87 -30.73 30.01
N THR A 140 19.56 -31.86 30.12
CA THR A 140 20.02 -32.40 31.42
C THR A 140 21.54 -32.33 31.54
N GLY A 141 22.05 -31.15 31.91
CA GLY A 141 23.47 -30.94 32.19
C GLY A 141 23.99 -31.87 33.29
N TRP A 142 25.06 -32.62 32.98
CA TRP A 142 25.89 -33.34 33.95
C TRP A 142 27.35 -32.88 33.83
N ASN A 143 27.85 -32.28 34.91
CA ASN A 143 29.23 -31.88 35.14
C ASN A 143 30.16 -33.10 35.27
N ALA A 144 31.39 -33.02 34.76
CA ALA A 144 32.53 -33.72 35.37
C ALA A 144 33.88 -33.08 34.99
N VAL A 145 34.66 -32.81 36.03
CA VAL A 145 36.05 -32.35 36.07
C VAL A 145 36.99 -33.34 35.37
N ALA A 146 37.98 -32.84 34.62
CA ALA A 146 39.19 -33.61 34.29
C ALA A 146 40.42 -32.71 34.08
N LEU A 147 41.34 -32.78 35.06
CA LEU A 147 42.81 -32.85 34.93
C LEU A 147 43.58 -31.66 34.33
N THR A 148 44.22 -30.89 35.21
CA THR A 148 45.69 -30.90 35.40
C THR A 148 46.02 -30.63 36.86
#